data_AF-A0A7L1EKF7-F1
#
_entry.id   AF-A0A7L1EKF7-F1
#
_cell.length_a   1.000
_cell.length_b   1.000
_cell.length_c   1.000
_cell.angle_alpha   90.00
_cell.angle_beta   90.00
_cell.angle_gamma   90.00
#
_symmetry.space_group_name_H-M   'P 1'
#
loop_
_entity.id
_entity.type
_entity.pdbx_description
1 polymer ?
#
loop_
_entity_poly.entity_id
_entity_poly.type
_entity_poly.pdbx_seq_one_letter_code
_entity_poly.pdbx_strand_id
1 'polypeptide(L)'
;HGNMFVEECVKCGKQYVRDAVVGSMGLKPTGRLCSVTKARGLRACRGKLRDTILDWEDSLPDRDLTLADEACRYCHPAQRGTVPPHPSMPWCWISPPPCRKADLSVTLGTSLQIKPSGNLPLITKKRGGKLVIVNLQATKHDRQADLRIHGYVDEVMTKLMKHLGLEVPEWTGPVVVERAEQPQAQQLQCPLKEQPQAQQLQCPLKEQPQAQHNGSVLPVPCAGQAPRQRRDGLRLECPSPDTGPTPVKKMKVEPLLT
;
A
#
# COMPACT_ATOMS: atom_id res chain seq x y z
N HIS A 1 7.33 11.32 -6.03
CA HIS A 1 7.04 12.74 -6.33
C HIS A 1 8.33 13.48 -6.70
N GLY A 2 9.24 12.83 -7.43
CA GLY A 2 10.60 13.32 -7.66
C GLY A 2 11.63 12.85 -6.64
N ASN A 3 12.89 13.17 -6.93
CA ASN A 3 14.04 12.99 -6.06
C ASN A 3 14.92 14.25 -6.16
N MET A 4 15.27 14.83 -5.00
CA MET A 4 16.03 16.10 -4.95
C MET A 4 17.46 15.98 -5.50
N PHE A 5 17.99 14.77 -5.63
CA PHE A 5 19.30 14.50 -6.22
C PHE A 5 19.23 14.17 -7.71
N VAL A 6 18.03 14.15 -8.31
CA VAL A 6 17.83 13.72 -9.70
C VAL A 6 17.35 14.88 -10.55
N GLU A 7 18.05 15.09 -11.67
CA GLU A 7 17.61 15.94 -12.75
C GLU A 7 17.45 15.15 -14.06
N GLU A 8 16.54 15.60 -14.91
CA GLU A 8 16.15 14.92 -16.13
C GLU A 8 16.31 15.83 -17.35
N CYS A 9 16.80 15.27 -18.45
CA CYS A 9 16.87 15.99 -19.71
C CYS A 9 15.51 16.09 -20.39
N VAL A 10 15.03 17.32 -20.61
CA VAL A 10 13.74 17.57 -21.29
C VAL A 10 13.67 17.07 -22.74
N LYS A 11 14.81 16.81 -23.39
CA LYS A 11 14.86 16.37 -24.79
C LYS A 11 14.90 14.85 -24.97
N CYS A 12 15.59 14.14 -24.07
CA CYS A 12 15.88 12.71 -24.25
C CYS A 12 15.46 11.85 -23.05
N GLY A 13 14.94 12.46 -21.98
CA GLY A 13 14.51 11.74 -20.77
C GLY A 13 15.65 11.15 -19.94
N LYS A 14 16.92 11.35 -20.31
CA LYS A 14 18.04 10.84 -19.52
C LYS A 14 18.07 11.53 -18.16
N GLN A 15 18.01 10.72 -17.11
CA GLN A 15 18.17 11.15 -15.72
C GLN A 15 19.63 11.10 -15.28
N TYR A 16 19.98 12.00 -14.37
CA TYR A 16 21.29 12.14 -13.76
C TYR A 16 21.11 12.19 -12.24
N VAL A 17 21.68 11.23 -11.54
CA VAL A 17 21.78 11.25 -10.07
C VAL A 17 23.02 12.04 -9.68
N ARG A 18 22.87 13.00 -8.77
CA ARG A 18 23.91 13.89 -8.27
C ARG A 18 24.29 13.53 -6.84
N ASP A 19 25.50 13.91 -6.46
CA ASP A 19 26.02 13.84 -5.09
C ASP A 19 25.46 14.94 -4.18
N ALA A 20 25.12 16.09 -4.77
CA ALA A 20 24.47 17.21 -4.12
C ALA A 20 23.03 17.43 -4.61
N VAL A 21 22.25 18.12 -3.80
CA VAL A 21 20.86 18.46 -4.11
C VAL A 21 20.78 19.35 -5.36
N VAL A 22 19.81 19.08 -6.22
CA VAL A 22 19.46 19.92 -7.36
C VAL A 22 18.72 21.15 -6.82
N GLY A 23 19.31 22.33 -6.98
CA GLY A 23 18.83 23.58 -6.37
C GLY A 23 17.54 24.18 -6.94
N SER A 24 16.70 23.41 -7.63
CA SER A 24 15.40 23.86 -8.14
C SER A 24 14.29 22.87 -7.78
N MET A 25 13.04 23.34 -7.82
CA MET A 25 11.84 22.54 -7.55
C MET A 25 10.70 22.96 -8.48
N GLY A 26 9.80 22.03 -8.79
CA GLY A 26 8.64 22.26 -9.65
C GLY A 26 9.00 22.11 -11.13
N LEU A 27 9.79 21.07 -11.45
CA LEU A 27 10.20 20.74 -12.82
C LEU A 27 10.93 21.89 -13.55
N LYS A 28 11.65 22.72 -12.80
CA LYS A 28 12.31 23.93 -13.29
C LYS A 28 13.69 23.62 -13.88
N PRO A 29 14.17 24.43 -14.85
CA PRO A 29 15.50 24.26 -15.41
C PRO A 29 16.59 24.44 -14.35
N THR A 30 17.57 23.53 -14.32
CA THR A 30 18.66 23.53 -13.34
C THR A 30 19.88 24.36 -13.77
N GLY A 31 19.86 24.88 -14.99
CA GLY A 31 20.98 25.58 -15.63
C GLY A 31 22.00 24.65 -16.32
N ARG A 32 21.96 23.34 -16.07
CA ARG A 32 22.86 22.36 -16.69
C ARG A 32 22.33 21.84 -18.03
N LEU A 33 23.23 21.27 -18.83
CA LEU A 33 22.93 20.66 -20.13
C LEU A 33 23.22 19.16 -20.13
N CYS A 34 22.43 18.43 -20.91
CA CYS A 34 22.58 16.99 -21.10
C CYS A 34 23.88 16.64 -21.84
N SER A 35 24.64 15.73 -21.23
CA SER A 35 25.94 15.25 -21.74
C SER A 35 25.83 14.02 -22.64
N VAL A 36 24.62 13.49 -22.88
CA VAL A 36 24.43 12.32 -23.76
C VAL A 36 24.96 12.61 -25.16
N THR A 37 26.00 11.87 -25.52
CA THR A 37 26.51 11.76 -26.88
C THR A 37 25.71 10.69 -27.63
N LYS A 38 25.28 11.00 -28.85
CA LYS A 38 24.62 10.00 -29.72
C LYS A 38 25.68 9.23 -30.53
N ALA A 39 25.33 8.02 -30.95
CA ALA A 39 26.19 7.17 -31.78
C ALA A 39 26.51 7.82 -33.15
N ARG A 40 27.52 7.27 -33.83
CA ARG A 40 28.22 7.81 -35.03
C ARG A 40 27.31 8.62 -35.97
N GLY A 41 27.59 9.92 -36.09
CA GLY A 41 26.97 10.85 -37.05
C GLY A 41 25.84 11.74 -36.49
N LEU A 42 25.36 11.48 -35.27
CA LEU A 42 24.29 12.27 -34.65
C LEU A 42 24.83 13.31 -33.66
N ARG A 43 24.25 14.53 -33.68
CA ARG A 43 24.61 15.61 -32.75
C ARG A 43 24.32 15.21 -31.29
N ALA A 44 25.20 15.60 -30.38
CA ALA A 44 25.00 15.47 -28.93
C ALA A 44 23.69 16.14 -28.51
N CYS A 45 23.03 15.60 -27.47
CA CYS A 45 21.69 16.02 -27.07
C CYS A 45 21.62 17.51 -26.69
N ARG A 46 22.52 17.94 -25.78
CA ARG A 46 22.58 19.32 -25.26
C ARG A 46 21.20 19.88 -24.85
N GLY A 47 20.30 19.02 -24.38
CA GLY A 47 19.01 19.45 -23.84
C GLY A 47 19.17 20.08 -22.47
N LYS A 48 18.33 21.06 -22.13
CA LYS A 48 18.28 21.63 -20.78
C LYS A 48 17.89 20.53 -19.78
N LEU A 49 18.54 20.51 -18.64
CA LEU A 49 18.17 19.65 -17.53
C LEU A 49 17.16 20.40 -16.65
N ARG A 50 16.19 19.66 -16.09
CA ARG A 50 15.22 20.14 -15.11
C ARG A 50 15.23 19.25 -13.87
N ASP A 51 14.82 19.77 -12.72
CA ASP A 51 14.60 18.91 -11.56
C ASP A 51 13.40 17.95 -11.77
N THR A 52 13.28 16.97 -10.89
CA THR A 52 12.19 15.99 -10.92
C THR A 52 11.13 16.22 -9.83
N ILE A 53 11.28 17.28 -9.03
CA ILE A 53 10.36 17.57 -7.91
C ILE A 53 9.07 18.14 -8.48
N LEU A 54 7.96 17.49 -8.16
CA LEU A 54 6.63 17.88 -8.61
C LEU A 54 6.09 19.02 -7.74
N ASP A 55 5.50 20.04 -8.37
CA ASP A 55 4.62 20.99 -7.71
C ASP A 55 3.20 20.40 -7.56
N TRP A 56 2.31 21.10 -6.87
CA TRP A 56 0.94 20.64 -6.59
C TRP A 56 0.10 20.38 -7.84
N GLU A 57 0.38 21.11 -8.92
CA GLU A 57 -0.35 21.04 -10.18
C GLU A 57 0.24 20.01 -11.14
N ASP A 58 1.46 19.53 -10.86
CA ASP A 58 2.17 18.62 -11.74
C ASP A 58 1.59 17.20 -11.68
N SER A 59 1.51 16.57 -12.85
CA SER A 59 1.17 15.15 -12.95
C SER A 59 2.33 14.27 -12.52
N LEU A 60 2.02 13.12 -11.91
CA LEU A 60 3.02 12.10 -11.64
C LEU A 60 3.67 11.62 -12.94
N PRO A 61 4.97 11.26 -12.91
CA PRO A 61 5.63 10.67 -14.08
C PRO A 61 4.96 9.36 -14.48
N ASP A 62 4.52 9.29 -15.74
CA ASP A 62 3.75 8.16 -16.27
C ASP A 62 4.48 6.83 -16.10
N ARG A 63 5.78 6.78 -16.41
CA ARG A 63 6.58 5.55 -16.32
C ARG A 63 6.56 4.97 -14.90
N ASP A 64 6.84 5.77 -13.90
CA ASP A 64 6.89 5.33 -12.49
C ASP A 64 5.51 4.96 -11.97
N LEU A 65 4.48 5.76 -12.33
CA LEU A 65 3.11 5.47 -11.93
C LEU A 65 2.59 4.17 -12.56
N THR A 66 2.86 3.94 -13.85
CA THR A 66 2.49 2.70 -14.55
C THR A 66 3.19 1.50 -13.92
N LEU A 67 4.50 1.58 -13.64
CA LEU A 67 5.23 0.47 -12.99
C LEU A 67 4.69 0.17 -11.59
N ALA A 68 4.37 1.20 -10.81
CA ALA A 68 3.78 1.03 -9.48
C ALA A 68 2.37 0.42 -9.54
N ASP A 69 1.55 0.91 -10.47
CA ASP A 69 0.22 0.38 -10.73
C ASP A 69 0.29 -1.08 -11.19
N GLU A 70 1.18 -1.43 -12.12
CA GLU A 70 1.42 -2.80 -12.58
C GLU A 70 1.85 -3.72 -11.44
N ALA A 71 2.78 -3.28 -10.59
CA ALA A 71 3.21 -4.05 -9.41
C ALA A 71 2.05 -4.35 -8.46
N CYS A 72 1.15 -3.40 -8.24
CA CYS A 72 -0.05 -3.60 -7.43
C CYS A 72 -1.14 -4.41 -8.15
N ARG A 73 -1.23 -4.31 -9.49
CA ARG A 73 -2.27 -4.96 -10.30
C ARG A 73 -1.94 -6.40 -10.65
N TYR A 74 -0.70 -6.82 -10.57
CA TYR A 74 -0.27 -8.03 -11.24
C TYR A 74 -1.17 -9.25 -10.91
N CYS A 75 -1.84 -9.81 -11.94
CA CYS A 75 -2.71 -10.99 -11.93
C CYS A 75 -2.48 -11.80 -13.22
N HIS A 76 -2.68 -13.13 -13.14
CA HIS A 76 -2.26 -14.15 -14.11
C HIS A 76 -2.77 -13.93 -15.56
N PRO A 77 -2.08 -14.50 -16.58
CA PRO A 77 -2.66 -14.76 -17.88
C PRO A 77 -3.76 -15.79 -17.68
N ALA A 78 -5.00 -15.39 -17.96
CA ALA A 78 -6.19 -16.22 -18.00
C ALA A 78 -6.40 -17.13 -16.78
N GLN A 79 -7.53 -16.94 -16.09
CA GLN A 79 -8.20 -18.09 -15.52
C GLN A 79 -8.25 -19.15 -16.63
N ARG A 80 -7.56 -20.28 -16.43
CA ARG A 80 -7.79 -21.50 -17.19
C ARG A 80 -9.19 -21.94 -16.78
N GLY A 81 -10.20 -21.24 -17.32
CA GLY A 81 -11.52 -21.79 -17.47
C GLY A 81 -11.32 -23.11 -18.18
N THR A 82 -11.92 -24.14 -17.61
CA THR A 82 -12.00 -25.49 -18.12
C THR A 82 -12.66 -25.49 -19.50
N VAL A 83 -11.93 -25.11 -20.54
CA VAL A 83 -12.29 -25.42 -21.93
C VAL A 83 -11.29 -26.48 -22.37
N PRO A 84 -11.70 -27.75 -22.53
CA PRO A 84 -10.80 -28.78 -23.02
C PRO A 84 -10.29 -28.36 -24.40
N PRO A 85 -9.00 -28.59 -24.71
CA PRO A 85 -8.45 -28.27 -26.02
C PRO A 85 -9.20 -29.07 -27.10
N HIS A 86 -9.73 -28.36 -28.09
CA HIS A 86 -10.16 -28.98 -29.33
C HIS A 86 -8.94 -29.66 -29.98
N PRO A 87 -9.08 -30.88 -30.54
CA PRO A 87 -7.94 -31.71 -30.99
C PRO A 87 -7.15 -31.17 -32.19
N SER A 88 -7.33 -29.90 -32.59
CA SER A 88 -6.76 -29.34 -33.83
C SER A 88 -5.90 -28.09 -33.65
N MET A 89 -5.42 -27.76 -32.45
CA MET A 89 -4.51 -26.63 -32.25
C MET A 89 -3.17 -27.04 -31.62
N PRO A 90 -2.03 -26.58 -32.17
CA PRO A 90 -0.70 -26.98 -31.72
C PRO A 90 -0.38 -26.40 -30.33
N TRP A 91 0.20 -27.27 -29.50
CA TRP A 91 0.63 -27.01 -28.13
C TRP A 91 1.86 -26.10 -28.10
N CYS A 92 1.69 -24.80 -28.33
CA CYS A 92 2.71 -23.80 -28.02
C CYS A 92 2.11 -22.73 -27.10
N TRP A 93 1.78 -23.14 -25.88
CA TRP A 93 1.56 -22.18 -24.80
C TRP A 93 2.92 -21.70 -24.33
N ILE A 94 3.35 -20.58 -24.89
CA ILE A 94 4.42 -19.74 -24.35
C ILE A 94 4.06 -19.50 -22.88
N SER A 95 4.78 -20.14 -21.95
CA SER A 95 4.68 -19.80 -20.53
C SER A 95 5.15 -18.35 -20.37
N PRO A 96 4.27 -17.40 -19.98
CA PRO A 96 4.76 -16.08 -19.62
C PRO A 96 5.66 -16.21 -18.37
N PRO A 97 6.67 -15.35 -18.23
CA PRO A 97 7.61 -15.38 -17.10
C PRO A 97 6.88 -15.31 -15.74
N PRO A 98 7.51 -15.80 -14.65
CA PRO A 98 6.88 -15.91 -13.34
C PRO A 98 6.18 -14.62 -12.92
N CYS A 99 4.89 -14.81 -12.71
CA CYS A 99 3.89 -13.83 -12.44
C CYS A 99 4.02 -13.22 -11.03
N ARG A 100 4.84 -12.18 -10.82
CA ARG A 100 5.00 -11.53 -9.51
C ARG A 100 3.76 -10.71 -9.12
N LYS A 101 2.73 -11.37 -8.57
CA LYS A 101 1.53 -10.74 -8.00
C LYS A 101 1.87 -10.13 -6.64
N ALA A 102 1.48 -8.89 -6.38
CA ALA A 102 1.40 -8.41 -5.01
C ALA A 102 0.15 -9.03 -4.37
N ASP A 103 0.33 -10.06 -3.55
CA ASP A 103 -0.67 -10.62 -2.65
C ASP A 103 -0.70 -9.90 -1.29
N LEU A 104 0.34 -9.11 -1.00
CA LEU A 104 0.49 -8.28 0.18
C LEU A 104 1.01 -6.89 -0.21
N SER A 105 0.36 -5.84 0.28
CA SER A 105 0.87 -4.46 0.24
C SER A 105 1.11 -3.97 1.66
N VAL A 106 2.32 -3.50 1.94
CA VAL A 106 2.70 -2.92 3.24
C VAL A 106 3.01 -1.45 3.04
N THR A 107 2.30 -0.58 3.75
CA THR A 107 2.55 0.87 3.72
C THR A 107 3.26 1.29 4.99
N LEU A 108 4.39 1.98 4.87
CA LEU A 108 5.21 2.42 5.99
C LEU A 108 5.28 3.95 6.00
N GLY A 109 4.91 4.59 7.12
CA GLY A 109 5.14 6.02 7.33
C GLY A 109 4.44 6.96 6.35
N THR A 110 3.24 6.59 5.86
CA THR A 110 2.45 7.41 4.94
C THR A 110 1.00 7.52 5.38
N SER A 111 0.44 8.73 5.30
CA SER A 111 -0.97 9.00 5.61
C SER A 111 -1.93 8.55 4.49
N LEU A 112 -1.39 8.20 3.32
CA LEU A 112 -2.12 7.79 2.11
C LEU A 112 -3.12 8.84 1.58
N GLN A 113 -2.91 10.12 1.90
CA GLN A 113 -3.87 11.18 1.52
C GLN A 113 -3.74 11.64 0.07
N ILE A 114 -2.51 11.65 -0.46
CA ILE A 114 -2.17 12.16 -1.80
C ILE A 114 -2.59 11.17 -2.87
N LYS A 115 -3.34 11.63 -3.88
CA LYS A 115 -3.77 10.80 -5.01
C LYS A 115 -2.90 11.09 -6.24
N PRO A 116 -2.66 10.10 -7.12
CA PRO A 116 -3.10 8.71 -7.03
C PRO A 116 -2.23 7.82 -6.12
N SER A 117 -1.06 8.28 -5.65
CA SER A 117 -0.07 7.49 -4.90
C SER A 117 -0.64 6.72 -3.70
N GLY A 118 -1.46 7.36 -2.87
CA GLY A 118 -2.08 6.77 -1.68
C GLY A 118 -3.13 5.69 -2.00
N ASN A 119 -3.67 5.67 -3.21
CA ASN A 119 -4.64 4.66 -3.63
C ASN A 119 -3.98 3.37 -4.15
N LEU A 120 -2.67 3.37 -4.45
CA LEU A 120 -1.97 2.21 -5.00
C LEU A 120 -2.14 0.94 -4.14
N PRO A 121 -1.99 0.98 -2.80
CA PRO A 121 -2.17 -0.22 -1.96
C PRO A 121 -3.59 -0.79 -1.98
N LEU A 122 -4.60 0.04 -2.29
CA LEU A 122 -5.98 -0.42 -2.43
C LEU A 122 -6.20 -1.31 -3.66
N ILE A 123 -5.35 -1.17 -4.68
CA ILE A 123 -5.43 -2.00 -5.89
C ILE A 123 -5.18 -3.46 -5.52
N THR A 124 -4.15 -3.73 -4.71
CA THR A 124 -3.85 -5.05 -4.17
C THR A 124 -5.03 -5.59 -3.35
N LYS A 125 -5.59 -4.77 -2.46
CA LYS A 125 -6.76 -5.16 -1.64
C LYS A 125 -7.98 -5.52 -2.48
N LYS A 126 -8.30 -4.74 -3.51
CA LYS A 126 -9.43 -4.98 -4.43
C LYS A 126 -9.30 -6.27 -5.22
N ARG A 127 -8.06 -6.74 -5.46
CA ARG A 127 -7.76 -7.99 -6.17
C ARG A 127 -7.66 -9.21 -5.25
N GLY A 128 -8.02 -9.07 -3.98
CA GLY A 128 -8.01 -10.16 -3.00
C GLY A 128 -6.71 -10.28 -2.19
N GLY A 129 -5.73 -9.41 -2.43
CA GLY A 129 -4.54 -9.31 -1.59
C GLY A 129 -4.82 -8.68 -0.22
N LYS A 130 -3.81 -8.72 0.65
CA LYS A 130 -3.83 -8.16 2.00
C LYS A 130 -3.19 -6.78 2.03
N LEU A 131 -3.73 -5.91 2.87
CA LEU A 131 -3.21 -4.57 3.11
C LEU A 131 -2.78 -4.42 4.57
N VAL A 132 -1.52 -4.10 4.80
CA VAL A 132 -0.94 -3.80 6.11
C VAL A 132 -0.53 -2.33 6.15
N ILE A 133 -0.96 -1.63 7.18
CA ILE A 133 -0.62 -0.21 7.38
C ILE A 133 0.17 -0.06 8.67
N VAL A 134 1.38 0.50 8.58
CA VAL A 134 2.24 0.86 9.70
C VAL A 134 2.41 2.38 9.70
N ASN A 135 1.76 3.05 10.66
CA ASN A 135 1.85 4.50 10.79
C ASN A 135 1.49 4.93 12.22
N LEU A 136 2.12 6.00 12.72
CA LEU A 136 1.81 6.56 14.04
C LEU A 136 0.41 7.22 14.06
N GLN A 137 0.04 7.89 12.97
CA GLN A 137 -1.22 8.60 12.82
C GLN A 137 -2.23 7.77 12.02
N ALA A 138 -3.52 8.08 12.20
CA ALA A 138 -4.57 7.51 11.37
C ALA A 138 -4.34 7.82 9.88
N THR A 139 -4.62 6.84 9.02
CA THR A 139 -4.47 6.97 7.56
C THR A 139 -5.82 7.02 6.87
N LYS A 140 -5.83 7.50 5.62
CA LYS A 140 -7.04 7.57 4.81
C LYS A 140 -7.70 6.20 4.56
N HIS A 141 -6.92 5.13 4.63
CA HIS A 141 -7.35 3.78 4.23
C HIS A 141 -7.34 2.77 5.37
N ASP A 142 -7.41 3.25 6.62
CA ASP A 142 -7.41 2.41 7.82
C ASP A 142 -8.56 1.38 7.84
N ARG A 143 -9.72 1.72 7.27
CA ARG A 143 -10.87 0.81 7.24
C ARG A 143 -10.69 -0.35 6.26
N GLN A 144 -9.82 -0.18 5.27
CA GLN A 144 -9.54 -1.19 4.24
C GLN A 144 -8.38 -2.11 4.62
N ALA A 145 -7.58 -1.75 5.63
CA ALA A 145 -6.44 -2.52 6.08
C ALA A 145 -6.87 -3.82 6.78
N ASP A 146 -6.20 -4.92 6.47
CA ASP A 146 -6.32 -6.19 7.19
C ASP A 146 -5.58 -6.15 8.52
N LEU A 147 -4.48 -5.39 8.60
CA LEU A 147 -3.70 -5.19 9.81
C LEU A 147 -3.25 -3.73 9.91
N ARG A 148 -3.44 -3.13 11.08
CA ARG A 148 -2.99 -1.78 11.42
C ARG A 148 -2.05 -1.83 12.59
N ILE A 149 -0.86 -1.28 12.42
CA ILE A 149 0.16 -1.21 13.46
C ILE A 149 0.47 0.26 13.73
N HIS A 150 0.13 0.72 14.93
CA HIS A 150 0.44 2.08 15.37
C HIS A 150 1.73 2.05 16.18
N GLY A 151 2.83 2.44 15.55
CA GLY A 151 4.16 2.43 16.17
C GLY A 151 5.23 3.02 15.27
N TYR A 152 6.43 3.19 15.83
CA TYR A 152 7.60 3.62 15.07
C TYR A 152 7.98 2.56 14.04
N VAL A 153 8.19 2.98 12.79
CA VAL A 153 8.50 2.06 11.68
C VAL A 153 9.79 1.29 11.96
N ASP A 154 10.81 1.94 12.53
CA ASP A 154 12.09 1.31 12.84
C ASP A 154 11.94 0.16 13.84
N GLU A 155 11.13 0.32 14.89
CA GLU A 155 10.87 -0.74 15.87
C GLU A 155 10.11 -1.91 15.23
N VAL A 156 9.12 -1.62 14.39
CA VAL A 156 8.32 -2.63 13.69
C VAL A 156 9.20 -3.42 12.72
N MET A 157 10.02 -2.74 11.92
CA MET A 157 10.91 -3.37 10.96
C MET A 157 12.02 -4.16 11.66
N THR A 158 12.59 -3.65 12.76
CA THR A 158 13.59 -4.38 13.55
C THR A 158 13.03 -5.69 14.10
N LYS A 159 11.81 -5.67 14.67
CA LYS A 159 11.11 -6.88 15.14
C LYS A 159 10.80 -7.83 13.98
N LEU A 160 10.33 -7.31 12.85
CA LEU A 160 10.03 -8.10 11.65
C LEU A 160 11.29 -8.81 11.12
N MET A 161 12.40 -8.09 10.96
CA MET A 161 13.67 -8.65 10.48
C MET A 161 14.19 -9.74 11.42
N LYS A 162 14.08 -9.54 12.74
CA LYS A 162 14.38 -10.57 13.75
C LYS A 162 13.50 -11.82 13.59
N HIS A 163 12.21 -11.66 13.33
CA HIS A 163 11.31 -12.80 13.09
C HIS A 163 11.58 -13.52 11.76
N LEU A 164 12.04 -12.80 10.74
CA LEU A 164 12.46 -13.36 9.45
C LEU A 164 13.85 -14.01 9.49
N GLY A 165 14.62 -13.80 10.56
CA GLY A 165 16.01 -14.28 10.64
C GLY A 165 16.94 -13.53 9.68
N LEU A 166 16.61 -12.28 9.34
CA LEU A 166 17.40 -11.44 8.45
C LEU A 166 18.07 -10.32 9.23
N GLU A 167 19.35 -10.10 8.98
CA GLU A 167 20.10 -8.99 9.54
C GLU A 167 19.92 -7.74 8.66
N VAL A 168 19.83 -6.57 9.29
CA VAL A 168 19.79 -5.28 8.58
C VAL A 168 21.23 -4.93 8.19
N PRO A 169 21.55 -4.74 6.89
CA PRO A 169 22.90 -4.47 6.45
C PRO A 169 23.40 -3.10 6.92
N GLU A 170 24.71 -2.99 7.15
CA GLU A 170 25.37 -1.72 7.48
C GLU A 170 25.41 -0.79 6.25
N TRP A 171 25.19 0.51 6.46
CA TRP A 171 25.23 1.51 5.40
C TRP A 171 26.66 2.02 5.16
N THR A 172 27.21 1.75 3.99
CA THR A 172 28.59 2.12 3.61
C THR A 172 28.73 3.47 2.89
N GLY A 173 27.65 4.23 2.77
CA GLY A 173 27.62 5.54 2.12
C GLY A 173 26.70 5.61 0.89
N PRO A 174 26.67 6.77 0.19
CA PRO A 174 25.81 6.97 -0.98
C PRO A 174 26.26 6.12 -2.18
N VAL A 175 25.42 5.17 -2.59
CA VAL A 175 25.66 4.31 -3.76
C VAL A 175 24.41 4.32 -4.64
N VAL A 176 24.60 4.39 -5.96
CA VAL A 176 23.51 4.31 -6.95
C VAL A 176 23.47 2.92 -7.55
N VAL A 177 22.37 2.20 -7.31
CA VAL A 177 22.12 0.87 -7.87
C VAL A 177 21.04 0.99 -8.95
N GLU A 178 21.45 0.91 -10.22
CA GLU A 178 20.55 1.08 -11.37
C GLU A 178 19.67 -0.16 -11.62
N ARG A 179 20.14 -1.35 -11.21
CA ARG A 179 19.44 -2.63 -11.43
C ARG A 179 19.62 -3.54 -10.24
N ALA A 180 18.54 -4.21 -9.86
CA ALA A 180 18.57 -5.23 -8.81
C ALA A 180 19.39 -6.45 -9.27
N GLU A 181 20.20 -6.97 -8.36
CA GLU A 181 20.83 -8.29 -8.53
C GLU A 181 19.76 -9.38 -8.44
N GLN A 182 19.95 -10.47 -9.18
CA GLN A 182 19.03 -11.60 -9.07
C GLN A 182 19.26 -12.31 -7.74
N PRO A 183 18.20 -12.60 -6.97
CA PRO A 183 18.36 -13.30 -5.71
C PRO A 183 18.98 -14.67 -5.94
N GLN A 184 20.13 -14.92 -5.34
CA GLN A 184 20.61 -16.29 -5.16
C GLN A 184 19.60 -17.00 -4.26
N ALA A 185 19.23 -18.23 -4.60
CA ALA A 185 18.30 -19.04 -3.84
C ALA A 185 18.91 -19.48 -2.49
N GLN A 186 19.21 -18.53 -1.62
CA GLN A 186 19.50 -18.79 -0.23
C GLN A 186 18.18 -19.02 0.48
N GLN A 187 18.11 -20.18 1.12
CA GLN A 187 16.94 -20.76 1.75
C GLN A 187 16.41 -19.81 2.84
N LEU A 188 15.45 -18.96 2.49
CA LEU A 188 14.52 -18.39 3.46
C LEU A 188 13.65 -19.54 3.96
N GLN A 189 14.17 -20.35 4.87
CA GLN A 189 13.34 -21.24 5.68
C GLN A 189 12.54 -20.34 6.61
N CYS A 190 11.30 -20.01 6.21
CA CYS A 190 10.36 -19.29 7.05
C CYS A 190 10.27 -19.99 8.42
N PRO A 191 10.71 -19.36 9.53
CA PRO A 191 10.71 -20.00 10.85
C PRO A 191 9.33 -20.06 11.49
N LEU A 192 8.24 -19.96 10.70
CA LEU A 192 6.88 -20.01 11.21
C LEU A 192 6.62 -21.42 11.76
N LYS A 193 6.98 -21.62 13.03
CA LYS A 193 6.48 -22.68 13.89
C LYS A 193 4.97 -22.68 13.74
N GLU A 194 4.41 -23.81 13.29
CA GLU A 194 3.01 -24.12 13.46
C GLU A 194 2.64 -23.85 14.93
N GLN A 195 1.74 -22.90 15.18
CA GLN A 195 1.14 -22.81 16.51
C GLN A 195 0.25 -24.04 16.68
N PRO A 196 0.35 -24.78 17.80
CA PRO A 196 -0.62 -25.82 18.11
C PRO A 196 -2.00 -25.19 18.24
N GLN A 197 -2.97 -25.90 17.67
CA GLN A 197 -4.41 -25.67 17.70
C GLN A 197 -4.89 -24.69 18.79
N ALA A 198 -5.67 -23.71 18.34
CA ALA A 198 -6.57 -22.96 19.21
C ALA A 198 -7.38 -23.97 20.06
N GLN A 199 -7.01 -24.11 21.33
CA GLN A 199 -7.89 -24.67 22.33
C GLN A 199 -9.08 -23.70 22.42
N GLN A 200 -10.21 -24.14 21.87
CA GLN A 200 -11.50 -23.53 22.14
C GLN A 200 -11.63 -23.40 23.66
N LEU A 201 -11.61 -22.17 24.16
CA LEU A 201 -12.22 -21.87 25.44
C LEU A 201 -13.72 -22.19 25.29
N GLN A 202 -14.09 -23.41 25.65
CA GLN A 202 -15.48 -23.81 25.85
C GLN A 202 -15.99 -23.05 27.08
N CYS A 203 -16.88 -22.10 26.84
CA CYS A 203 -17.70 -21.51 27.88
C CYS A 203 -18.62 -22.61 28.46
N PRO A 204 -18.66 -22.85 29.78
CA PRO A 204 -19.51 -23.88 30.35
C PRO A 204 -20.99 -23.55 30.15
N LEU A 205 -21.70 -24.41 29.42
CA LEU A 205 -23.16 -24.45 29.40
C LEU A 205 -23.64 -24.84 30.79
N LYS A 206 -24.36 -23.94 31.44
CA LYS A 206 -25.09 -24.22 32.69
C LYS A 206 -26.41 -24.90 32.31
N GLU A 207 -26.49 -26.21 32.52
CA GLU A 207 -27.73 -26.97 32.46
C GLU A 207 -28.69 -26.54 33.58
N GLN A 208 -29.99 -26.49 33.27
CA GLN A 208 -31.08 -26.53 34.25
C GLN A 208 -32.20 -27.45 33.76
N PRO A 209 -32.97 -28.08 34.68
CA PRO A 209 -33.58 -29.39 34.48
C PRO A 209 -35.01 -29.35 33.92
N GLN A 210 -35.42 -30.51 33.40
CA GLN A 210 -36.69 -30.81 32.73
C GLN A 210 -37.94 -30.73 33.62
N ALA A 211 -39.07 -30.30 33.03
CA ALA A 211 -40.44 -30.76 33.33
C ALA A 211 -41.33 -30.48 32.10
N GLN A 212 -41.71 -31.51 31.33
CA GLN A 212 -42.97 -32.26 31.36
C GLN A 212 -44.17 -31.65 30.60
N HIS A 213 -44.59 -32.43 29.59
CA HIS A 213 -45.97 -32.77 29.17
C HIS A 213 -46.74 -32.00 28.05
N ASN A 214 -46.97 -32.78 26.99
CA ASN A 214 -48.20 -33.03 26.19
C ASN A 214 -48.72 -32.10 25.08
N GLY A 215 -48.61 -32.63 23.85
CA GLY A 215 -49.66 -32.79 22.82
C GLY A 215 -50.11 -31.53 22.06
N SER A 216 -50.55 -31.54 20.80
CA SER A 216 -50.64 -32.52 19.72
C SER A 216 -51.01 -31.73 18.43
N VAL A 217 -50.72 -32.28 17.24
CA VAL A 217 -51.38 -32.05 15.93
C VAL A 217 -51.18 -30.70 15.16
N LEU A 218 -50.66 -30.81 13.93
CA LEU A 218 -50.58 -29.84 12.81
C LEU A 218 -51.97 -29.62 12.12
N PRO A 219 -52.22 -28.73 11.13
CA PRO A 219 -51.29 -27.99 10.24
C PRO A 219 -51.65 -26.51 9.90
N VAL A 220 -50.77 -25.90 9.11
CA VAL A 220 -50.78 -24.57 8.45
C VAL A 220 -52.06 -24.30 7.62
N PRO A 221 -52.45 -23.02 7.38
CA PRO A 221 -52.21 -22.45 6.04
C PRO A 221 -51.83 -20.95 5.99
N CYS A 222 -51.11 -20.60 4.92
CA CYS A 222 -50.81 -19.25 4.44
C CYS A 222 -52.06 -18.40 4.16
N ALA A 223 -52.00 -17.08 4.45
CA ALA A 223 -52.24 -16.00 3.48
C ALA A 223 -52.28 -14.61 4.17
N GLY A 224 -51.66 -13.62 3.52
CA GLY A 224 -52.29 -12.29 3.38
C GLY A 224 -51.81 -11.11 4.23
N GLN A 225 -51.24 -10.13 3.52
CA GLN A 225 -51.44 -8.68 3.69
C GLN A 225 -50.58 -7.91 4.73
N ALA A 226 -49.73 -7.02 4.19
CA ALA A 226 -49.30 -5.77 4.83
C ALA A 226 -50.46 -4.75 4.80
N PRO A 227 -50.58 -3.74 5.70
CA PRO A 227 -49.62 -2.63 5.76
C PRO A 227 -49.40 -1.95 7.14
N ARG A 228 -48.29 -1.17 7.21
CA ARG A 228 -48.01 0.04 8.04
C ARG A 228 -48.53 0.11 9.49
N GLN A 229 -47.61 0.31 10.45
CA GLN A 229 -47.62 1.51 11.30
C GLN A 229 -46.35 1.70 12.14
N ARG A 230 -46.01 2.98 12.26
CA ARG A 230 -45.05 3.68 13.14
C ARG A 230 -45.02 3.11 14.57
N ARG A 231 -43.83 3.00 15.17
CA ARG A 231 -43.66 3.14 16.62
C ARG A 231 -42.30 3.72 16.97
N ASP A 232 -42.37 4.80 17.73
CA ASP A 232 -41.28 5.60 18.28
C ASP A 232 -40.47 4.85 19.35
N GLY A 233 -39.20 5.27 19.48
CA GLY A 233 -38.55 5.48 20.78
C GLY A 233 -37.81 4.30 21.39
N LEU A 234 -36.47 4.35 21.37
CA LEU A 234 -35.68 4.72 22.56
C LEU A 234 -34.18 4.72 22.21
N ARG A 235 -33.65 5.93 22.17
CA ARG A 235 -32.26 6.31 21.96
C ARG A 235 -31.59 6.22 23.34
N LEU A 236 -30.60 5.35 23.49
CA LEU A 236 -29.74 5.33 24.68
C LEU A 236 -28.55 6.25 24.41
N GLU A 237 -28.56 7.38 25.10
CA GLU A 237 -27.47 8.35 25.15
C GLU A 237 -26.37 7.87 26.09
N CYS A 238 -25.12 8.09 25.71
CA CYS A 238 -23.96 7.98 26.61
C CYS A 238 -23.42 9.40 26.88
N PRO A 239 -23.08 9.74 28.13
CA PRO A 239 -22.73 11.10 28.53
C PRO A 239 -21.32 11.53 28.08
N SER A 240 -21.25 12.74 27.52
CA SER A 240 -20.01 13.50 27.30
C SER A 240 -19.61 14.27 28.57
N PRO A 241 -18.31 14.51 28.82
CA PRO A 241 -17.84 15.68 29.54
C PRO A 241 -17.26 16.70 28.56
N ASP A 242 -17.98 17.82 28.45
CA ASP A 242 -17.59 19.06 27.79
C ASP A 242 -16.60 19.83 28.69
N THR A 243 -15.41 20.16 28.16
CA THR A 243 -14.51 21.14 28.78
C THR A 243 -14.09 22.14 27.70
N GLY A 244 -14.56 23.37 27.86
CA GLY A 244 -14.31 24.48 26.94
C GLY A 244 -12.84 24.95 26.90
N PRO A 245 -12.52 25.86 25.98
CA PRO A 245 -11.14 26.22 25.66
C PRO A 245 -10.54 27.20 26.68
N THR A 246 -9.30 26.92 27.10
CA THR A 246 -8.47 27.86 27.87
C THR A 246 -7.68 28.78 26.92
N PRO A 247 -7.47 30.07 27.27
CA PRO A 247 -6.78 31.02 26.41
C PRO A 247 -5.26 30.93 26.61
N VAL A 248 -4.51 30.64 25.55
CA VAL A 248 -3.04 30.68 25.57
C VAL A 248 -2.53 31.91 24.82
N LYS A 249 -1.67 32.67 25.51
CA LYS A 249 -1.10 33.96 25.14
C LYS A 249 -0.26 33.89 23.85
N LYS A 250 -0.42 34.91 23.01
CA LYS A 250 0.41 35.18 21.83
C LYS A 250 1.85 35.46 22.26
N MET A 251 2.81 34.72 21.72
CA MET A 251 4.24 34.95 21.91
C MET A 251 4.76 35.75 20.71
N LYS A 252 5.32 36.93 20.99
CA LYS A 252 5.92 37.86 20.02
C LYS A 252 7.31 37.34 19.63
N VAL A 253 7.54 37.12 18.34
CA VAL A 253 8.87 36.81 17.79
C VAL A 253 9.44 38.10 17.22
N GLU A 254 10.56 38.57 17.76
CA GLU A 254 11.36 39.64 17.17
C GLU A 254 12.38 39.09 16.17
N PRO A 255 12.73 39.85 15.11
CA PRO A 255 13.66 39.40 14.08
C PRO A 255 15.11 39.64 14.52
N LEU A 256 15.95 38.60 14.43
CA LEU A 256 17.40 38.79 14.43
C LEU A 256 17.85 39.15 13.00
N LEU A 257 18.28 40.40 12.84
CA LEU A 257 19.24 40.81 11.83
C LEU A 257 20.60 40.99 12.52
N THR A 258 21.59 40.23 12.11
CA THR A 258 22.97 40.66 11.85
C THR A 258 23.70 39.57 11.09
#